data_AF-A0A962MNT5-F1
#
_entry.id   AF-A0A962MNT5-F1
#
_cell.length_a   1.000
_cell.length_b   1.000
_cell.length_c   1.000
_cell.angle_alpha   90.00
_cell.angle_beta   90.00
_cell.angle_gamma   90.00
#
_symmetry.space_group_name_H-M   'P 1'
#
loop_
_entity.id
_entity.type
_entity.pdbx_description
1 polymer ?
#
loop_
_entity_poly.entity_id
_entity_poly.type
_entity_poly.pdbx_seq_one_letter_code
_entity_poly.pdbx_strand_id
1 'polypeptide(L)'
;MVEKILQVSNQQASDQRSMILVTRPEVQAGIFADDLLGRGYEAFVESMSIIEPLDFHVPDLGCYQGLIFTSANALDIYSNTHKDRSLPVYVVGRQTQETAYERG
;
A
#
# COMPACT_ATOMS: atom_id res chain seq x y z
N MET A 1 24.48 -40.07 -42.36
CA MET A 1 24.84 -39.96 -40.93
C MET A 1 24.87 -38.47 -40.61
N VAL A 2 23.67 -37.90 -40.40
CA VAL A 2 23.15 -37.28 -39.16
C VAL A 2 23.51 -35.80 -39.05
N GLU A 3 22.70 -34.94 -39.66
CA GLU A 3 22.49 -33.56 -39.19
C GLU A 3 20.99 -33.33 -39.06
N LYS A 4 20.48 -33.70 -37.89
CA LYS A 4 19.13 -33.42 -37.44
C LYS A 4 19.25 -32.88 -36.03
N ILE A 5 19.60 -31.60 -35.89
CA ILE A 5 19.68 -30.94 -34.58
C ILE A 5 18.96 -29.60 -34.66
N LEU A 6 17.73 -29.65 -34.13
CA LEU A 6 17.04 -28.62 -33.37
C LEU A 6 16.59 -27.36 -34.13
N GLN A 7 15.45 -27.51 -34.82
CA GLN A 7 14.38 -26.52 -34.66
C GLN A 7 14.04 -26.46 -33.17
N VAL A 8 14.62 -25.50 -32.44
CA VAL A 8 14.07 -25.09 -31.15
C VAL A 8 12.82 -24.30 -31.48
N SER A 9 11.70 -25.01 -31.49
CA SER A 9 10.36 -24.50 -31.61
C SER A 9 10.13 -23.35 -30.63
N ASN A 10 9.69 -22.23 -31.20
CA ASN A 10 9.27 -21.00 -30.55
C ASN A 10 7.98 -21.23 -29.71
N GLN A 11 8.09 -21.99 -28.61
CA GLN A 11 6.98 -22.37 -27.71
C GLN A 11 7.22 -21.86 -26.27
N GLN A 12 7.62 -20.59 -26.08
CA GLN A 12 7.75 -19.98 -24.74
C GLN A 12 7.14 -18.58 -24.63
N ALA A 13 6.26 -18.19 -25.55
CA ALA A 13 5.67 -16.85 -25.57
C ALA A 13 4.26 -16.75 -24.94
N SER A 14 3.86 -17.67 -24.04
CA SER A 14 2.49 -17.68 -23.51
C SER A 14 2.32 -17.66 -21.99
N ASP A 15 3.37 -17.40 -21.19
CA ASP A 15 3.21 -17.34 -19.73
C ASP A 15 4.11 -16.30 -19.02
N GLN A 16 4.66 -15.32 -19.75
CA GLN A 16 5.47 -14.26 -19.15
C GLN A 16 4.58 -13.17 -18.55
N ARG A 17 4.25 -13.32 -17.27
CA ARG A 17 3.66 -12.23 -16.48
C ARG A 17 4.67 -11.09 -16.40
N SER A 18 4.23 -9.86 -16.64
CA SER A 18 5.10 -8.70 -16.43
C SER A 18 5.40 -8.56 -14.94
N MET A 19 6.69 -8.45 -14.60
CA MET A 19 7.15 -8.25 -13.23
C MET A 19 7.18 -6.76 -12.89
N ILE A 20 6.63 -6.40 -11.73
CA ILE A 20 6.54 -5.02 -11.24
C ILE A 20 7.38 -4.89 -9.96
N LEU A 21 8.30 -3.93 -9.95
CA LEU A 21 9.05 -3.54 -8.76
C LEU A 21 8.16 -2.67 -7.85
N VAL A 22 8.00 -3.06 -6.59
CA VAL A 22 7.22 -2.34 -5.58
C VAL A 22 8.16 -1.84 -4.48
N THR A 23 8.23 -0.52 -4.30
CA THR A 23 9.17 0.14 -3.37
C THR A 23 8.51 0.79 -2.15
N ARG A 24 7.22 0.50 -1.94
CA ARG A 24 6.40 1.03 -0.84
C ARG A 24 6.82 0.46 0.53
N PRO A 25 6.35 1.02 1.67
CA PRO A 25 6.56 0.37 2.96
C PRO A 25 5.94 -1.04 2.98
N GLU A 26 6.57 -1.94 3.74
CA GLU A 26 6.38 -3.39 3.64
C GLU A 26 4.92 -3.85 3.71
N VAL A 27 4.15 -3.37 4.69
CA VAL A 27 2.73 -3.74 4.85
C VAL A 27 1.91 -3.33 3.64
N GLN A 28 2.09 -2.10 3.14
CA GLN A 28 1.36 -1.63 1.96
C GLN A 28 1.88 -2.26 0.67
N ALA A 29 3.16 -2.63 0.62
CA ALA A 29 3.74 -3.36 -0.50
C ALA A 29 3.15 -4.77 -0.62
N GLY A 30 2.95 -5.48 0.50
CA GLY A 30 2.32 -6.80 0.52
C GLY A 30 0.88 -6.76 0.00
N ILE A 31 0.04 -5.86 0.52
CA ILE A 31 -1.35 -5.67 0.07
C ILE A 31 -1.39 -5.37 -1.44
N PHE A 32 -0.47 -4.53 -1.93
CA PHE A 32 -0.41 -4.20 -3.34
C PHE A 32 0.12 -5.36 -4.19
N ALA A 33 1.07 -6.14 -3.69
CA ALA A 33 1.57 -7.34 -4.35
C ALA A 33 0.45 -8.39 -4.54
N ASP A 34 -0.41 -8.57 -3.54
CA ASP A 34 -1.58 -9.46 -3.64
C ASP A 34 -2.58 -8.98 -4.72
N ASP A 35 -2.84 -7.67 -4.80
CA ASP A 35 -3.67 -7.07 -5.87
C ASP A 35 -3.03 -7.25 -7.25
N LEU A 36 -1.71 -7.10 -7.37
CA LEU A 36 -0.97 -7.34 -8.62
C LEU A 36 -1.05 -8.81 -9.07
N LEU A 37 -0.87 -9.75 -8.14
CA LEU A 37 -1.01 -11.18 -8.39
C LEU A 37 -2.44 -11.51 -8.88
N GLY A 38 -3.46 -10.94 -8.23
CA GLY A 38 -4.87 -11.09 -8.63
C GLY A 38 -5.17 -10.55 -10.04
N ARG A 39 -4.34 -9.64 -10.55
CA ARG A 39 -4.43 -9.05 -11.90
C ARG A 39 -3.53 -9.75 -12.93
N GLY A 40 -2.79 -10.78 -12.53
CA GLY A 40 -1.92 -11.55 -13.42
C GLY A 40 -0.51 -10.95 -13.59
N TYR A 41 -0.07 -10.09 -12.69
CA TYR A 41 1.31 -9.61 -12.64
C TYR A 41 2.13 -10.35 -11.59
N GLU A 42 3.45 -10.33 -11.73
CA GLU A 42 4.36 -10.69 -10.64
C GLU A 42 4.81 -9.42 -9.91
N ALA A 43 5.03 -9.53 -8.60
CA ALA A 43 5.52 -8.43 -7.78
C ALA A 43 6.88 -8.78 -7.20
N PHE A 44 7.85 -7.89 -7.39
CA PHE A 44 9.14 -7.93 -6.70
C PHE A 44 9.17 -6.79 -5.69
N VAL A 45 9.10 -7.13 -4.40
CA VAL A 45 9.00 -6.16 -3.31
C VAL A 45 10.39 -5.84 -2.77
N GLU A 46 10.79 -4.57 -2.88
CA GLU A 46 12.02 -4.02 -2.31
C GLU A 46 11.69 -2.69 -1.64
N SER A 47 11.26 -2.77 -0.37
CA SER A 47 10.80 -1.60 0.38
C SER A 47 11.92 -0.56 0.54
N MET A 48 11.68 0.67 0.10
CA MET A 48 12.65 1.76 0.19
C MET A 48 12.33 2.78 1.31
N SER A 49 11.28 2.54 2.07
CA SER A 49 10.81 3.43 3.13
C SER A 49 10.17 2.64 4.27
N ILE A 50 10.34 3.14 5.49
CA ILE A 50 9.66 2.64 6.69
C ILE A 50 8.67 3.70 7.21
N ILE A 51 7.63 3.24 7.90
CA ILE A 51 6.72 4.11 8.64
C ILE A 51 7.15 4.10 10.09
N GLU A 52 7.64 5.23 10.57
CA GLU A 52 8.10 5.40 11.94
C GLU A 52 7.21 6.42 12.66
N PRO A 53 6.44 6.01 13.68
CA PRO A 53 5.71 6.95 14.52
C PRO A 53 6.69 7.86 15.26
N LEU A 54 6.52 9.16 15.10
CA LEU A 54 7.28 10.15 15.85
C LEU A 54 6.56 10.45 17.16
N ASP A 55 7.33 10.79 18.20
CA ASP A 55 6.77 11.35 19.43
C ASP A 55 6.20 12.74 19.12
N PHE A 56 4.89 12.75 18.83
CA PHE A 56 4.13 13.92 18.47
C PHE A 56 2.96 14.09 19.42
N HIS A 57 2.89 15.28 20.01
CA HIS A 57 1.80 15.67 20.88
C HIS A 57 0.73 16.37 20.04
N VAL A 58 -0.46 15.78 19.96
CA VAL A 58 -1.59 16.46 19.30
C VAL A 58 -1.95 17.70 20.13
N PRO A 59 -2.05 18.88 19.50
CA PRO A 59 -2.45 20.10 20.20
C PRO A 59 -3.87 19.99 20.72
N ASP A 60 -4.26 20.92 21.60
CA ASP A 60 -5.66 21.06 21.99
C ASP A 60 -6.55 21.25 20.74
N LEU A 61 -7.50 20.32 20.56
CA LEU A 61 -8.38 20.29 19.41
C LEU A 61 -9.50 21.33 19.47
N GLY A 62 -9.71 21.99 20.61
CA GLY A 62 -10.82 22.94 20.82
C GLY A 62 -10.84 24.16 19.90
N CYS A 63 -9.70 24.52 19.29
CA CYS A 63 -9.61 25.62 18.32
C CYS A 63 -9.71 25.17 16.85
N TYR A 64 -9.84 23.88 16.60
CA TYR A 64 -9.93 23.30 15.25
C TYR A 64 -11.36 22.90 14.91
N GLN A 65 -11.68 22.92 13.62
CA GLN A 65 -13.02 22.59 13.11
C GLN A 65 -13.07 21.24 12.38
N GLY A 66 -11.93 20.59 12.23
CA GLY A 66 -11.79 19.33 11.49
C GLY A 66 -10.35 18.84 11.47
N LEU A 67 -10.19 17.57 11.14
CA LEU A 67 -8.90 16.91 10.98
C LEU A 67 -8.74 16.45 9.52
N ILE A 68 -7.54 16.57 8.97
CA ILE A 68 -7.22 16.10 7.62
C ILE A 68 -6.18 15.00 7.72
N PHE A 69 -6.49 13.82 7.18
CA PHE A 69 -5.52 12.73 7.05
C PHE A 69 -5.18 12.48 5.58
N THR A 70 -3.89 12.53 5.27
CA THR A 70 -3.36 12.34 3.91
C THR A 70 -2.91 10.91 3.64
N SER A 71 -2.95 10.04 4.65
CA SER A 71 -2.64 8.62 4.50
C SER A 71 -3.36 7.78 5.55
N ALA A 72 -3.61 6.50 5.23
CA ALA A 72 -4.13 5.54 6.20
C ALA A 72 -3.16 5.36 7.40
N ASN A 73 -1.84 5.40 7.14
CA ASN A 73 -0.81 5.30 8.18
C ASN A 73 -0.93 6.40 9.25
N ALA A 74 -1.16 7.64 8.84
CA ALA A 74 -1.35 8.75 9.77
C ALA A 74 -2.60 8.56 10.64
N LEU A 75 -3.68 8.05 10.05
CA LEU A 75 -4.93 7.80 10.74
C LEU A 75 -4.79 6.65 11.74
N ASP A 76 -4.11 5.56 11.37
CA ASP A 76 -3.80 4.45 12.27
C ASP A 76 -2.98 4.94 13.48
N ILE A 77 -1.90 5.70 13.24
CA ILE A 77 -1.07 6.25 14.32
C ILE A 77 -1.88 7.18 15.22
N TYR A 78 -2.63 8.12 14.66
CA TYR A 78 -3.49 9.02 15.43
C TYR A 78 -4.51 8.24 16.25
N SER A 79 -5.17 7.24 15.65
CA SER A 79 -6.24 6.50 16.32
C SER A 79 -5.75 5.66 17.51
N ASN A 80 -4.52 5.15 17.44
CA ASN A 80 -3.88 4.38 18.50
C ASN A 80 -3.35 5.25 19.65
N THR A 81 -3.04 6.53 19.37
CA THR A 81 -2.40 7.44 20.33
C THR A 81 -3.38 8.44 20.95
N HIS A 82 -4.44 8.80 20.22
CA HIS A 82 -5.42 9.81 20.61
C HIS A 82 -6.84 9.27 20.48
N LYS A 83 -7.70 9.59 21.46
CA LYS A 83 -9.06 9.04 21.55
C LYS A 83 -10.16 9.98 21.06
N ASP A 84 -9.86 11.25 20.84
CA ASP A 84 -10.87 12.20 20.39
C ASP A 84 -11.28 11.94 18.93
N ARG A 85 -12.60 11.84 18.72
CA ARG A 85 -13.30 11.61 17.44
C ARG A 85 -14.44 12.61 17.21
N SER A 86 -14.44 13.72 17.97
CA SER A 86 -15.54 14.71 17.94
C SER A 86 -15.53 15.61 16.70
N LEU A 87 -14.35 15.80 16.10
CA LEU A 87 -14.19 16.65 14.93
C LEU A 87 -14.46 15.89 13.62
N PRO A 88 -15.07 16.55 12.61
CA PRO A 88 -15.15 16.02 11.26
C PRO A 88 -13.77 15.64 10.70
N VAL A 89 -13.71 14.50 10.02
CA VAL A 89 -12.49 13.98 9.40
C VAL A 89 -12.58 14.07 7.88
N TYR A 90 -11.55 14.66 7.26
CA TYR A 90 -11.37 14.72 5.81
C TYR A 90 -10.19 13.86 5.38
N VAL A 91 -10.36 13.09 4.30
CA VAL A 91 -9.36 12.14 3.82
C VAL A 91 -9.16 12.25 2.32
N VAL A 92 -7.95 11.95 1.85
CA VAL A 92 -7.55 12.17 0.44
C VAL A 92 -8.01 11.06 -0.52
N GLY A 93 -8.41 9.89 -0.03
CA GLY A 93 -8.75 8.76 -0.90
C GLY A 93 -9.53 7.65 -0.21
N ARG A 94 -10.09 6.75 -1.03
CA ARG A 94 -10.99 5.67 -0.58
C ARG A 94 -10.34 4.75 0.45
N GLN A 95 -9.09 4.35 0.27
CA GLN A 95 -8.39 3.50 1.24
C GLN A 95 -8.31 4.18 2.62
N THR A 96 -7.96 5.47 2.65
CA THR A 96 -7.91 6.23 3.92
C THR A 96 -9.31 6.42 4.51
N GLN A 97 -10.34 6.55 3.69
CA GLN A 97 -11.74 6.61 4.13
C GLN A 97 -12.18 5.29 4.80
N GLU A 98 -11.83 4.15 4.22
CA GLU A 98 -12.11 2.83 4.80
C GLU A 98 -11.42 2.69 6.16
N THR A 99 -10.13 3.04 6.26
CA THR A 99 -9.41 3.06 7.54
C THR A 99 -10.07 4.00 8.55
N ALA A 100 -10.55 5.18 8.12
CA ALA A 100 -11.26 6.10 8.99
C ALA A 100 -12.50 5.45 9.60
N TYR A 101 -13.34 4.82 8.78
CA TYR A 101 -14.53 4.13 9.27
C TYR A 101 -14.22 2.97 10.22
N GLU A 102 -13.13 2.24 10.00
CA GLU A 102 -12.72 1.15 10.89
C GLU A 102 -12.20 1.64 12.26
N ARG A 103 -11.72 2.88 12.35
CA ARG A 103 -11.11 3.46 13.56
C ARG A 103 -12.04 4.40 14.33
N GLY A 104 -13.26 4.60 13.83
CA GLY A 104 -14.30 5.46 14.41
C GLY A 104 -14.01 6.95 14.25
#